data_AF-A0A972E0A3-F1
#
_entry.id   AF-A0A972E0A3-F1
#
_cell.length_a   1.000
_cell.length_b   1.000
_cell.length_c   1.000
_cell.angle_alpha   90.00
_cell.angle_beta   90.00
_cell.angle_gamma   90.00
#
_symmetry.space_group_name_H-M   'P 1'
#
loop_
_entity.id
_entity.type
_entity.pdbx_description
1 polymer ?
#
loop_
_entity_poly.entity_id
_entity_poly.type
_entity_poly.pdbx_seq_one_letter_code
_entity_poly.pdbx_strand_id
1 'polypeptide(L)'
;MKYLIDMARIISQSADSHELRDLGRTHRDDINTEVQNLSDDDVQLLVEELFGQDYIPDASFYERLTDIHRYIGYEPPSYVLVGKVWAEAFNSLPGDRRPKLLTALLENKKRGFWTAVRCFSPFCESAVLPPRYAAGWFHALAERIAGDLGGGDFYNGITTYAEKFPESAVLTFEQYMSGELDSFTVHLAGILLGTARAKAKQGALKADAVKKWDRRLQSSPNLQWRLMYDKSLVSSFNLGAVSRTQLRAKLALMLKGAGEEVAEAFDVVGRCLLRDKSDVSFIRFALRWYARNTSAGIPPFAKYHLVNSLWLLCSSQEVKDKPTIVHGANDLIVAAQPVPPDHQGTWQCIERYLVSVLEYDRGQFEDVFLRLVKKTPRGLLQQLNDDNGYLKSELPLSEAEKLATKLLLSANKDEWDVGKSIFADTKVEALSHEILASASEYQLEVALFQLIRSPLLAHKTCQYLAELEPHFTSVSPELQEAFRNELVVQAINYPQACLSVWEKKHPLSKLMEDAIKKAKQYFDRLSELVECPARRFSFAGYDVAMQKAYRTFSSKVGREAKEKSVFAKFARHFQIIYGDQWATFVRGKLGGPSPFSSFGHEMEFPRLEAIDPEGMALRRLQASARVGELKGRIG
;
A
#
# COMPACT_ATOMS: atom_id res chain seq x y z
N MET A 1 35.46 -27.01 8.75
CA MET A 1 35.54 -25.94 7.75
C MET A 1 36.19 -26.45 6.48
N LYS A 2 35.54 -27.40 5.80
CA LYS A 2 35.95 -27.93 4.50
C LYS A 2 35.13 -27.28 3.38
N TYR A 3 33.81 -27.28 3.51
CA TYR A 3 32.91 -26.87 2.44
C TYR A 3 32.93 -25.36 2.19
N LEU A 4 33.01 -24.54 3.25
CA LEU A 4 33.12 -23.09 3.10
C LEU A 4 34.41 -22.68 2.37
N ILE A 5 35.52 -23.37 2.63
CA ILE A 5 36.82 -23.13 1.98
C ILE A 5 36.78 -23.60 0.52
N ASP A 6 36.21 -24.77 0.25
CA ASP A 6 36.04 -25.26 -1.12
C ASP A 6 35.19 -24.29 -1.95
N MET A 7 34.09 -23.76 -1.39
CA MET A 7 33.30 -22.71 -2.03
C MET A 7 34.11 -21.43 -2.30
N ALA A 8 34.85 -20.95 -1.30
CA ALA A 8 35.68 -19.75 -1.41
C ALA A 8 36.70 -19.87 -2.56
N ARG A 9 37.35 -21.03 -2.68
CA ARG A 9 38.30 -21.35 -3.76
C ARG A 9 37.66 -21.35 -5.14
N ILE A 10 36.50 -21.99 -5.29
CA ILE A 10 35.81 -22.06 -6.59
C ILE A 10 35.34 -20.65 -7.01
N ILE A 11 34.83 -19.86 -6.06
CA ILE A 11 34.41 -18.47 -6.31
C ILE A 11 35.61 -17.60 -6.71
N SER A 12 36.74 -17.72 -6.03
CA SER A 12 37.91 -16.87 -6.30
C SER A 12 38.52 -17.11 -7.69
N GLN A 13 38.39 -18.34 -8.20
CA GLN A 13 38.78 -18.75 -9.55
C GLN A 13 37.78 -18.35 -10.65
N SER A 14 36.67 -17.68 -10.31
CA SER A 14 35.60 -17.28 -11.25
C SER A 14 35.01 -18.48 -12.03
N ALA A 15 34.94 -19.66 -11.39
CA ALA A 15 34.63 -20.94 -12.00
C ALA A 15 33.16 -21.42 -11.80
N ASP A 16 32.84 -22.57 -12.40
CA ASP A 16 31.52 -23.05 -12.81
C ASP A 16 30.40 -22.94 -11.75
N SER A 17 29.33 -22.21 -12.11
CA SER A 17 28.15 -22.05 -11.26
C SER A 17 27.41 -23.36 -10.96
N HIS A 18 27.67 -24.44 -11.70
CA HIS A 18 27.10 -25.76 -11.47
C HIS A 18 27.71 -26.44 -10.23
N GLU A 19 29.04 -26.45 -10.11
CA GLU A 19 29.76 -27.09 -9.01
C GLU A 19 29.38 -26.44 -7.66
N LEU A 20 29.33 -25.11 -7.61
CA LEU A 20 28.90 -24.38 -6.42
C LEU A 20 27.43 -24.66 -6.03
N ARG A 21 26.54 -24.87 -7.01
CA ARG A 21 25.15 -25.24 -6.73
C ARG A 21 25.04 -26.65 -6.17
N ASP A 22 25.81 -27.59 -6.72
CA ASP A 22 25.80 -28.96 -6.27
C ASP A 22 26.39 -29.07 -4.85
N LEU A 23 27.47 -28.35 -4.56
CA LEU A 23 28.08 -28.31 -3.24
C LEU A 23 27.12 -27.71 -2.20
N GLY A 24 26.52 -26.55 -2.50
CA GLY A 24 25.58 -25.88 -1.60
C GLY A 24 24.28 -26.65 -1.38
N ARG A 25 23.81 -27.44 -2.35
CA ARG A 25 22.62 -28.29 -2.20
C ARG A 25 22.90 -29.59 -1.45
N THR A 26 24.01 -30.25 -1.78
CA THR A 26 24.35 -31.58 -1.26
C THR A 26 24.81 -31.50 0.20
N HIS A 27 25.50 -30.42 0.57
CA HIS A 27 26.13 -30.26 1.89
C HIS A 27 25.53 -29.12 2.73
N ARG A 28 24.25 -28.77 2.51
CA ARG A 28 23.61 -27.62 3.16
C ARG A 28 23.69 -27.66 4.69
N ASP A 29 23.40 -28.81 5.30
CA ASP A 29 23.38 -28.96 6.75
C ASP A 29 24.80 -28.89 7.34
N ASP A 30 25.78 -29.46 6.62
CA ASP A 30 27.20 -29.36 6.98
C ASP A 30 27.67 -27.90 6.92
N ILE A 31 27.34 -27.18 5.83
CA ILE A 31 27.68 -25.76 5.66
C ILE A 31 27.07 -24.92 6.79
N ASN A 32 25.79 -25.14 7.10
CA ASN A 32 25.13 -24.43 8.20
C ASN A 32 25.79 -24.71 9.55
N THR A 33 26.24 -25.95 9.78
CA THR A 33 27.00 -26.33 10.98
C THR A 33 28.38 -25.66 11.01
N GLU A 34 29.06 -25.56 9.87
CA GLU A 34 30.34 -24.85 9.77
C GLU A 34 30.17 -23.36 10.07
N VAL A 35 29.14 -22.71 9.52
CA VAL A 35 28.84 -21.29 9.77
C VAL A 35 28.62 -21.00 11.25
N GLN A 36 27.90 -21.88 11.96
CA GLN A 36 27.60 -21.70 13.38
C GLN A 36 28.83 -21.87 14.29
N ASN A 37 29.85 -22.60 13.83
CA ASN A 37 31.03 -22.94 14.62
C ASN A 37 32.32 -22.21 14.14
N LEU A 38 32.18 -21.12 13.38
CA LEU A 38 33.33 -20.34 12.88
C LEU A 38 34.13 -19.71 14.02
N SER A 39 35.43 -20.01 14.06
CA SER A 39 36.42 -19.24 14.81
C SER A 39 36.89 -18.00 14.02
N ASP A 40 37.63 -17.11 14.67
CA ASP A 40 38.20 -15.94 13.98
C ASP A 40 39.27 -16.36 12.94
N ASP A 41 40.06 -17.40 13.25
CA ASP A 41 41.05 -17.98 12.32
C ASP A 41 40.38 -18.56 11.06
N ASP A 42 39.20 -19.17 11.22
CA ASP A 42 38.40 -19.69 10.11
C ASP A 42 37.94 -18.56 9.17
N VAL A 43 37.52 -17.43 9.73
CA VAL A 43 37.10 -16.24 8.95
C VAL A 43 38.29 -15.63 8.21
N GLN A 44 39.46 -15.55 8.85
CA GLN A 44 40.68 -15.08 8.20
C GLN A 44 41.05 -15.96 7.00
N LEU A 45 41.00 -17.29 7.17
CA LEU A 45 41.29 -18.21 6.08
C LEU A 45 40.30 -18.04 4.91
N LEU A 46 39.02 -17.80 5.19
CA LEU A 46 38.02 -17.52 4.16
C LEU A 46 38.31 -16.22 3.39
N VAL A 47 38.78 -15.17 4.07
CA VAL A 47 39.20 -13.92 3.41
C VAL A 47 40.38 -14.18 2.48
N GLU A 48 41.38 -14.91 2.94
CA GLU A 48 42.57 -15.27 2.15
C GLU A 48 42.21 -16.09 0.90
N GLU A 49 41.31 -17.06 1.02
CA GLU A 49 40.88 -17.90 -0.11
C GLU A 49 39.97 -17.17 -1.10
N LEU A 50 39.09 -16.28 -0.63
CA LEU A 50 38.17 -15.51 -1.48
C LEU A 50 38.88 -14.39 -2.26
N PHE A 51 39.82 -13.71 -1.61
CA PHE A 51 40.34 -12.43 -2.07
C PHE A 51 41.86 -12.43 -2.28
N GLY A 52 42.59 -13.35 -1.66
CA GLY A 52 44.05 -13.33 -1.60
C GLY A 52 44.59 -12.28 -0.62
N GLN A 53 45.92 -12.17 -0.53
CA GLN A 53 46.58 -11.26 0.44
C GLN A 53 46.56 -9.78 0.02
N ASP A 54 46.32 -9.45 -1.25
CA ASP A 54 46.29 -8.05 -1.73
C ASP A 54 45.13 -7.81 -2.72
N TYR A 55 43.92 -7.73 -2.20
CA TYR A 55 42.72 -7.60 -3.01
C TYR A 55 42.31 -6.15 -3.28
N ILE A 56 41.78 -5.89 -4.47
CA ILE A 56 41.42 -4.54 -4.91
C ILE A 56 40.09 -4.12 -4.22
N PRO A 57 40.06 -2.97 -3.53
CA PRO A 57 38.87 -2.50 -2.83
C PRO A 57 37.90 -1.80 -3.80
N ASP A 58 37.34 -2.56 -4.74
CA ASP A 58 36.38 -2.07 -5.75
C ASP A 58 35.05 -2.84 -5.68
N ALA A 59 34.16 -2.60 -6.66
CA ALA A 59 32.85 -3.25 -6.70
C ALA A 59 32.93 -4.79 -6.78
N SER A 60 34.01 -5.36 -7.33
CA SER A 60 34.17 -6.82 -7.47
C SER A 60 34.27 -7.54 -6.13
N PHE A 61 34.77 -6.86 -5.09
CA PHE A 61 34.76 -7.37 -3.72
C PHE A 61 33.35 -7.73 -3.26
N TYR A 62 32.40 -6.81 -3.43
CA TYR A 62 31.01 -7.00 -3.03
C TYR A 62 30.28 -8.02 -3.90
N GLU A 63 30.67 -8.18 -5.16
CA GLU A 63 30.13 -9.25 -6.00
C GLU A 63 30.57 -10.63 -5.48
N ARG A 64 31.85 -10.81 -5.11
CA ARG A 64 32.32 -12.07 -4.50
C ARG A 64 31.65 -12.39 -3.16
N LEU A 65 31.42 -11.37 -2.32
CA LEU A 65 30.61 -11.53 -1.09
C LEU A 65 29.16 -11.94 -1.40
N THR A 66 28.61 -11.47 -2.52
CA THR A 66 27.26 -11.85 -2.95
C THR A 66 27.23 -13.28 -3.47
N ASP A 67 28.27 -13.70 -4.18
CA ASP A 67 28.37 -15.06 -4.70
C ASP A 67 28.43 -16.06 -3.55
N ILE A 68 29.29 -15.86 -2.54
CA ILE A 68 29.34 -16.76 -1.38
C ILE A 68 27.98 -16.83 -0.66
N HIS A 69 27.32 -15.68 -0.45
CA HIS A 69 25.99 -15.63 0.14
C HIS A 69 24.94 -16.41 -0.68
N ARG A 70 24.97 -16.25 -2.01
CA ARG A 70 24.04 -16.90 -2.93
C ARG A 70 24.14 -18.43 -2.87
N TYR A 71 25.34 -18.98 -2.73
CA TYR A 71 25.57 -20.43 -2.76
C TYR A 71 25.39 -21.11 -1.40
N ILE A 72 25.62 -20.39 -0.30
CA ILE A 72 25.31 -20.85 1.06
C ILE A 72 23.79 -20.79 1.32
N GLY A 73 23.09 -19.83 0.71
CA GLY A 73 21.66 -19.61 0.87
C GLY A 73 21.34 -18.41 1.75
N TYR A 74 20.12 -17.90 1.65
CA TYR A 74 19.71 -16.60 2.22
C TYR A 74 19.16 -16.70 3.65
N GLU A 75 19.80 -17.47 4.52
CA GLU A 75 19.38 -17.69 5.91
C GLU A 75 20.14 -16.79 6.90
N PRO A 76 19.60 -16.49 8.10
CA PRO A 76 20.26 -15.63 9.10
C PRO A 76 21.76 -15.93 9.35
N PRO A 77 22.21 -17.20 9.47
CA PRO A 77 23.62 -17.50 9.67
C PRO A 77 24.53 -17.02 8.52
N SER A 78 24.03 -17.05 7.27
CA SER A 78 24.80 -16.62 6.10
C SER A 78 25.10 -15.12 6.12
N TYR A 79 24.15 -14.29 6.56
CA TYR A 79 24.35 -12.85 6.71
C TYR A 79 25.42 -12.54 7.78
N VAL A 80 25.43 -13.33 8.86
CA VAL A 80 26.46 -13.22 9.92
C VAL A 80 27.84 -13.57 9.38
N LEU A 81 27.98 -14.70 8.68
CA LEU A 81 29.25 -15.08 8.04
C LEU A 81 29.74 -13.99 7.09
N VAL A 82 28.89 -13.54 6.16
CA VAL A 82 29.28 -12.55 5.14
C VAL A 82 29.71 -11.24 5.79
N GLY A 83 29.01 -10.78 6.82
CA GLY A 83 29.41 -9.58 7.55
C GLY A 83 30.71 -9.74 8.34
N LYS A 84 30.98 -10.92 8.92
CA LYS A 84 32.26 -11.24 9.55
C LYS A 84 33.42 -11.25 8.56
N VAL A 85 33.26 -11.93 7.41
CA VAL A 85 34.25 -11.95 6.32
C VAL A 85 34.49 -10.54 5.81
N TRP A 86 33.44 -9.72 5.67
CA TRP A 86 33.58 -8.33 5.28
C TRP A 86 34.37 -7.51 6.33
N ALA A 87 34.07 -7.66 7.62
CA ALA A 87 34.79 -6.96 8.68
C ALA A 87 36.26 -7.37 8.74
N GLU A 88 36.55 -8.66 8.64
CA GLU A 88 37.93 -9.18 8.66
C GLU A 88 38.72 -8.68 7.45
N ALA A 89 38.14 -8.76 6.25
CA ALA A 89 38.74 -8.20 5.05
C ALA A 89 39.01 -6.69 5.22
N PHE A 90 38.04 -5.93 5.73
CA PHE A 90 38.21 -4.49 5.98
C PHE A 90 39.34 -4.21 6.97
N ASN A 91 39.44 -5.00 8.03
CA ASN A 91 40.46 -4.84 9.07
C ASN A 91 41.87 -5.24 8.58
N SER A 92 41.99 -6.20 7.67
CA SER A 92 43.28 -6.60 7.08
C SER A 92 43.83 -5.58 6.08
N LEU A 93 42.98 -4.67 5.55
CA LEU A 93 43.44 -3.62 4.64
C LEU A 93 44.27 -2.53 5.35
N PRO A 94 45.28 -1.98 4.65
CA PRO A 94 45.93 -0.73 5.03
C PRO A 94 44.94 0.43 5.20
N GLY A 95 45.25 1.36 6.11
CA GLY A 95 44.33 2.44 6.51
C GLY A 95 43.87 3.36 5.38
N ASP A 96 44.67 3.56 4.34
CA ASP A 96 44.34 4.38 3.16
C ASP A 96 43.41 3.65 2.17
N ARG A 97 43.34 2.31 2.23
CA ARG A 97 42.51 1.47 1.37
C ARG A 97 41.14 1.15 1.96
N ARG A 98 41.02 1.19 3.29
CA ARG A 98 39.75 1.01 4.01
C ARG A 98 38.63 1.94 3.52
N PRO A 99 38.84 3.27 3.40
CA PRO A 99 37.83 4.17 2.83
C PRO A 99 37.44 3.84 1.39
N LYS A 100 38.40 3.39 0.56
CA LYS A 100 38.14 3.02 -0.84
C LYS A 100 37.16 1.86 -0.93
N LEU A 101 37.31 0.86 -0.05
CA LEU A 101 36.41 -0.30 -0.01
C LEU A 101 34.97 0.13 0.28
N LEU A 102 34.78 0.94 1.32
CA LEU A 102 33.46 1.43 1.71
C LEU A 102 32.86 2.43 0.69
N THR A 103 33.68 3.17 -0.03
CA THR A 103 33.25 4.04 -1.14
C THR A 103 32.79 3.20 -2.33
N ALA A 104 33.51 2.12 -2.65
CA ALA A 104 33.11 1.20 -3.71
C ALA A 104 31.74 0.57 -3.45
N LEU A 105 31.35 0.37 -2.18
CA LEU A 105 29.99 -0.04 -1.85
C LEU A 105 28.97 0.97 -2.36
N LEU A 106 29.17 2.26 -2.07
CA LEU A 106 28.28 3.38 -2.45
C LEU A 106 28.18 3.57 -3.98
N GLU A 107 29.17 3.10 -4.72
CA GLU A 107 29.20 3.16 -6.19
C GLU A 107 28.64 1.88 -6.84
N ASN A 108 28.55 0.77 -6.11
CA ASN A 108 28.13 -0.52 -6.67
C ASN A 108 26.65 -0.54 -7.05
N LYS A 109 26.33 -0.48 -8.35
CA LYS A 109 24.95 -0.51 -8.89
C LYS A 109 24.33 -1.92 -9.01
N LYS A 110 25.05 -2.97 -8.59
CA LYS A 110 24.65 -4.38 -8.73
C LYS A 110 24.09 -4.94 -7.41
N ARG A 111 23.93 -6.28 -7.36
CA ARG A 111 23.35 -7.03 -6.24
C ARG A 111 24.18 -6.92 -4.95
N GLY A 112 25.48 -6.67 -5.06
CA GLY A 112 26.37 -6.57 -3.91
C GLY A 112 26.04 -5.47 -2.92
N PHE A 113 25.42 -4.38 -3.37
CA PHE A 113 25.01 -3.32 -2.47
C PHE A 113 24.02 -3.80 -1.40
N TRP A 114 22.91 -4.42 -1.82
CA TRP A 114 21.85 -4.83 -0.90
C TRP A 114 22.26 -6.00 -0.01
N THR A 115 23.13 -6.89 -0.49
CA THR A 115 23.69 -7.95 0.35
C THR A 115 24.55 -7.35 1.46
N ALA A 116 25.44 -6.39 1.14
CA ALA A 116 26.25 -5.73 2.15
C ALA A 116 25.39 -4.93 3.17
N VAL A 117 24.34 -4.23 2.72
CA VAL A 117 23.41 -3.54 3.63
C VAL A 117 22.77 -4.50 4.64
N ARG A 118 22.34 -5.69 4.21
CA ARG A 118 21.78 -6.72 5.11
C ARG A 118 22.82 -7.31 6.05
N CYS A 119 24.07 -7.41 5.62
CA CYS A 119 25.20 -7.89 6.42
C CYS A 119 25.88 -6.79 7.25
N PHE A 120 25.32 -5.58 7.27
CA PHE A 120 25.99 -4.42 7.86
C PHE A 120 26.09 -4.47 9.39
N SER A 121 25.10 -5.06 10.06
CA SER A 121 25.16 -5.22 11.52
C SER A 121 26.31 -6.11 11.97
N PRO A 122 26.48 -7.35 11.46
CA PRO A 122 27.65 -8.15 11.77
C PRO A 122 28.98 -7.49 11.38
N PHE A 123 29.03 -6.73 10.29
CA PHE A 123 30.21 -5.92 9.94
C PHE A 123 30.59 -4.92 11.04
N CYS A 124 29.58 -4.20 11.56
CA CYS A 124 29.75 -3.22 12.63
C CYS A 124 30.13 -3.83 13.99
N GLU A 125 30.15 -5.15 14.13
CA GLU A 125 30.55 -5.79 15.39
C GLU A 125 32.06 -5.66 15.66
N SER A 126 32.86 -5.63 14.60
CA SER A 126 34.33 -5.70 14.66
C SER A 126 35.03 -4.61 13.84
N ALA A 127 34.33 -3.90 12.95
CA ALA A 127 34.91 -2.85 12.13
C ALA A 127 34.84 -1.47 12.82
N VAL A 128 36.00 -0.95 13.24
CA VAL A 128 36.11 0.40 13.81
C VAL A 128 36.35 1.43 12.71
N LEU A 129 35.43 2.38 12.59
CA LEU A 129 35.56 3.52 11.68
C LEU A 129 36.01 4.77 12.45
N PRO A 130 36.96 5.56 11.91
CA PRO A 130 37.31 6.87 12.47
C PRO A 130 36.06 7.78 12.52
N PRO A 131 35.78 8.50 13.63
CA PRO A 131 34.50 9.18 13.84
C PRO A 131 34.06 10.14 12.74
N ARG A 132 34.98 10.96 12.21
CA ARG A 132 34.70 11.89 11.11
C ARG A 132 34.34 11.18 9.81
N TYR A 133 35.01 10.07 9.52
CA TYR A 133 34.71 9.26 8.35
C TYR A 133 33.38 8.52 8.52
N ALA A 134 33.15 7.93 9.70
CA ALA A 134 31.91 7.24 10.04
C ALA A 134 30.69 8.16 9.86
N ALA A 135 30.77 9.40 10.36
CA ALA A 135 29.70 10.38 10.23
C ALA A 135 29.33 10.64 8.76
N GLY A 136 30.32 10.97 7.92
CA GLY A 136 30.07 11.23 6.49
C GLY A 136 29.59 9.98 5.73
N TRP A 137 30.18 8.81 6.02
CA TRP A 137 29.87 7.59 5.29
C TRP A 137 28.51 6.99 5.68
N PHE A 138 28.13 7.00 6.97
CA PHE A 138 26.79 6.58 7.39
C PHE A 138 25.70 7.48 6.80
N HIS A 139 25.95 8.79 6.74
CA HIS A 139 25.03 9.74 6.11
C HIS A 139 24.86 9.42 4.62
N ALA A 140 25.96 9.30 3.86
CA ALA A 140 25.91 8.95 2.44
C ALA A 140 25.22 7.60 2.17
N LEU A 141 25.41 6.61 3.06
CA LEU A 141 24.73 5.33 2.97
C LEU A 141 23.22 5.47 3.25
N ALA A 142 22.84 6.28 4.24
CA ALA A 142 21.45 6.58 4.57
C ALA A 142 20.70 7.28 3.42
N GLU A 143 21.36 8.23 2.74
CA GLU A 143 20.82 8.87 1.54
C GLU A 143 20.60 7.86 0.41
N ARG A 144 21.54 6.93 0.23
CA ARG A 144 21.47 5.95 -0.85
C ARG A 144 20.35 4.92 -0.65
N ILE A 145 20.07 4.52 0.58
CA ILE A 145 18.98 3.59 0.89
C ILE A 145 17.61 4.28 1.00
N ALA A 146 17.57 5.62 0.94
CA ALA A 146 16.34 6.37 1.12
C ALA A 146 15.28 5.97 0.08
N GLY A 147 14.06 5.70 0.57
CA GLY A 147 12.95 5.26 -0.26
C GLY A 147 12.90 3.75 -0.54
N ASP A 148 13.86 2.96 -0.05
CA ASP A 148 13.84 1.50 -0.15
C ASP A 148 13.34 0.83 1.14
N LEU A 149 12.58 -0.26 0.99
CA LEU A 149 12.00 -1.02 2.10
C LEU A 149 13.04 -1.87 2.87
N GLY A 150 14.24 -2.04 2.34
CA GLY A 150 15.34 -2.82 2.91
C GLY A 150 16.29 -2.06 3.86
N GLY A 151 16.01 -0.79 4.17
CA GLY A 151 16.91 0.05 4.98
C GLY A 151 17.00 -0.31 6.48
N GLY A 152 16.16 -1.21 6.99
CA GLY A 152 16.13 -1.56 8.43
C GLY A 152 17.45 -2.11 8.96
N ASP A 153 18.11 -2.98 8.20
CA ASP A 153 19.37 -3.62 8.60
C ASP A 153 20.52 -2.63 8.72
N PHE A 154 20.50 -1.55 7.93
CA PHE A 154 21.45 -0.45 8.06
C PHE A 154 21.36 0.21 9.45
N TYR A 155 20.16 0.62 9.86
CA TYR A 155 19.97 1.28 11.16
C TYR A 155 20.24 0.35 12.36
N ASN A 156 19.96 -0.94 12.19
CA ASN A 156 20.39 -1.96 13.16
C ASN A 156 21.92 -1.99 13.25
N GLY A 157 22.65 -1.94 12.13
CA GLY A 157 24.11 -1.88 12.15
C GLY A 157 24.68 -0.62 12.81
N ILE A 158 24.04 0.55 12.66
CA ILE A 158 24.43 1.76 13.41
C ILE A 158 24.27 1.56 14.92
N THR A 159 23.21 0.85 15.34
CA THR A 159 23.01 0.49 16.74
C THR A 159 24.14 -0.43 17.22
N THR A 160 24.46 -1.48 16.45
CA THR A 160 25.54 -2.42 16.74
C THR A 160 26.91 -1.74 16.83
N TYR A 161 27.23 -0.85 15.90
CA TYR A 161 28.45 -0.03 15.94
C TYR A 161 28.54 0.76 17.24
N ALA A 162 27.46 1.44 17.63
CA ALA A 162 27.41 2.22 18.86
C ALA A 162 27.47 1.36 20.13
N GLU A 163 27.01 0.11 20.05
CA GLU A 163 27.12 -0.81 21.18
C GLU A 163 28.54 -1.32 21.41
N LYS A 164 29.27 -1.59 20.33
CA LYS A 164 30.61 -2.16 20.37
C LYS A 164 31.69 -1.11 20.56
N PHE A 165 31.49 0.08 19.99
CA PHE A 165 32.47 1.19 20.03
C PHE A 165 31.85 2.47 20.60
N PRO A 166 31.42 2.48 21.88
CA PRO A 166 30.64 3.59 22.45
C PRO A 166 31.37 4.94 22.44
N GLU A 167 32.69 4.95 22.63
CA GLU A 167 33.47 6.20 22.59
C GLU A 167 33.51 6.79 21.17
N SER A 168 33.78 5.95 20.16
CA SER A 168 33.79 6.36 18.75
C SER A 168 32.40 6.81 18.29
N ALA A 169 31.34 6.16 18.78
CA ALA A 169 29.96 6.55 18.51
C ALA A 169 29.61 7.92 19.08
N VAL A 170 30.05 8.25 20.31
CA VAL A 170 29.88 9.60 20.86
C VAL A 170 30.63 10.62 20.02
N LEU A 171 31.88 10.35 19.65
CA LEU A 171 32.65 11.27 18.81
C LEU A 171 32.00 11.45 17.43
N THR A 172 31.43 10.39 16.86
CA THR A 172 30.68 10.43 15.58
C THR A 172 29.44 11.29 15.71
N PHE A 173 28.69 11.12 16.80
CA PHE A 173 27.56 11.97 17.16
C PHE A 173 27.98 13.45 17.27
N GLU A 174 29.14 13.74 17.88
CA GLU A 174 29.65 15.12 17.99
C GLU A 174 30.01 15.73 16.63
N GLN A 175 30.39 14.92 15.64
CA GLN A 175 30.57 15.39 14.26
C GLN A 175 29.25 15.88 13.67
N TYR A 176 28.16 15.13 13.84
CA TYR A 176 26.83 15.56 13.38
C TYR A 176 26.39 16.87 14.05
N MET A 177 26.72 17.05 15.33
CA MET A 177 26.40 18.29 16.04
C MET A 177 27.17 19.52 15.55
N SER A 178 28.26 19.32 14.79
CA SER A 178 29.07 20.41 14.22
C SER A 178 28.68 20.83 12.81
N GLY A 179 27.80 20.06 12.14
CA GLY A 179 27.38 20.27 10.76
C GLY A 179 25.93 20.73 10.62
N GLU A 180 25.43 20.65 9.38
CA GLU A 180 24.02 20.88 9.06
C GLU A 180 23.15 19.71 9.55
N LEU A 181 21.96 20.01 10.04
CA LEU A 181 21.04 19.02 10.61
C LEU A 181 19.86 18.77 9.67
N ASP A 182 20.04 17.80 8.78
CA ASP A 182 18.96 17.23 7.98
C ASP A 182 18.27 16.05 8.69
N SER A 183 17.25 15.48 8.05
CA SER A 183 16.48 14.37 8.61
C SER A 183 17.31 13.10 8.86
N PHE A 184 18.28 12.79 7.99
CA PHE A 184 19.14 11.60 8.14
C PHE A 184 20.08 11.77 9.32
N THR A 185 20.73 12.93 9.41
CA THR A 185 21.64 13.31 10.49
C THR A 185 20.92 13.26 11.84
N VAL A 186 19.72 13.82 11.92
CA VAL A 186 18.89 13.79 13.14
C VAL A 186 18.52 12.36 13.54
N HIS A 187 18.24 11.47 12.57
CA HIS A 187 17.95 10.06 12.84
C HIS A 187 19.18 9.29 13.35
N LEU A 188 20.29 9.39 12.61
CA LEU A 188 21.54 8.70 12.93
C LEU A 188 22.08 9.16 14.29
N ALA A 189 22.10 10.46 14.54
CA ALA A 189 22.53 11.02 15.82
C ALA A 189 21.61 10.57 16.97
N GLY A 190 20.30 10.44 16.73
CA GLY A 190 19.36 9.88 17.70
C GLY A 190 19.73 8.45 18.11
N ILE A 191 20.02 7.57 17.14
CA ILE A 191 20.45 6.19 17.41
C ILE A 191 21.74 6.17 18.23
N LEU A 192 22.77 6.91 17.80
CA LEU A 192 24.06 6.96 18.48
C LEU A 192 23.93 7.45 19.93
N LEU A 193 23.22 8.56 20.15
CA LEU A 193 22.99 9.10 21.49
C LEU A 193 22.20 8.13 22.37
N GLY A 194 21.16 7.50 21.80
CA GLY A 194 20.29 6.58 22.53
C GLY A 194 21.04 5.35 23.01
N THR A 195 21.93 4.79 22.17
CA THR A 195 22.80 3.67 22.52
C THR A 195 23.91 4.08 23.48
N ALA A 196 24.53 5.25 23.29
CA ALA A 196 25.52 5.79 24.21
C ALA A 196 24.95 5.95 25.63
N ARG A 197 23.69 6.38 25.77
CA ARG A 197 22.99 6.46 27.06
C ARG A 197 22.87 5.09 27.74
N ALA A 198 22.59 4.03 26.98
CA ALA A 198 22.53 2.67 27.51
C ALA A 198 23.90 2.17 27.96
N LYS A 199 24.95 2.40 27.16
CA LYS A 199 26.33 2.02 27.51
C LYS A 199 26.87 2.80 28.71
N ALA A 200 26.49 4.08 28.85
CA ALA A 200 26.81 4.86 30.04
C ALA A 200 26.16 4.28 31.31
N LYS A 201 24.90 3.83 31.24
CA LYS A 201 24.22 3.17 32.36
C LYS A 201 24.86 1.83 32.73
N GLN A 202 25.37 1.09 31.73
CA GLN A 202 26.08 -0.18 31.91
C GLN A 202 27.53 0.00 32.41
N GLY A 203 28.04 1.24 32.53
CA GLY A 203 29.40 1.52 32.96
C GLY A 203 30.47 1.42 31.85
N ALA A 204 30.08 1.08 30.63
CA ALA A 204 30.97 0.97 29.47
C ALA A 204 31.33 2.34 28.84
N LEU A 205 30.71 3.43 29.30
CA LEU A 205 30.98 4.80 28.88
C LEU A 205 30.84 5.74 30.07
N LYS A 206 31.65 6.80 30.15
CA LYS A 206 31.54 7.81 31.22
C LYS A 206 30.20 8.54 31.12
N ALA A 207 29.43 8.56 32.22
CA ALA A 207 28.11 9.17 32.26
C ALA A 207 28.09 10.66 31.87
N ASP A 208 29.15 11.40 32.18
CA ASP A 208 29.24 12.84 31.87
C ASP A 208 29.36 13.11 30.36
N ALA A 209 29.90 12.16 29.58
CA ALA A 209 29.97 12.27 28.13
C ALA A 209 28.57 12.36 27.49
N VAL A 210 27.57 11.72 28.09
CA VAL A 210 26.17 11.72 27.61
C VAL A 210 25.34 12.80 28.30
N LYS A 211 25.48 12.98 29.62
CA LYS A 211 24.70 13.96 30.40
C LYS A 211 24.81 15.39 29.88
N LYS A 212 25.99 15.78 29.36
CA LYS A 212 26.20 17.11 28.78
C LYS A 212 25.28 17.34 27.57
N TRP A 213 25.12 16.32 26.72
CA TRP A 213 24.30 16.37 25.52
C TRP A 213 22.81 16.27 25.84
N ASP A 214 22.43 15.40 26.77
CA ASP A 214 21.03 15.28 27.23
C ASP A 214 20.47 16.64 27.70
N ARG A 215 21.23 17.36 28.54
CA ARG A 215 20.83 18.70 29.02
C ARG A 215 20.73 19.69 27.87
N ARG A 216 21.71 19.69 26.97
CA ARG A 216 21.81 20.67 25.88
C ARG A 216 20.70 20.49 24.85
N LEU A 217 20.39 19.26 24.48
CA LEU A 217 19.38 18.97 23.45
C LEU A 217 17.96 19.16 23.97
N GLN A 218 17.67 18.66 25.18
CA GLN A 218 16.30 18.64 25.71
C GLN A 218 15.70 20.05 25.89
N SER A 219 16.50 21.03 26.30
CA SER A 219 16.05 22.42 26.48
C SER A 219 16.44 23.35 25.32
N SER A 220 16.86 22.78 24.19
CA SER A 220 17.31 23.56 23.05
C SER A 220 16.13 24.36 22.44
N PRO A 221 16.32 25.64 22.06
CA PRO A 221 15.34 26.35 21.25
C PRO A 221 15.24 25.77 19.83
N ASN A 222 16.28 25.08 19.34
CA ASN A 222 16.29 24.45 18.02
C ASN A 222 15.46 23.16 18.00
N LEU A 223 14.43 23.11 17.15
CA LEU A 223 13.55 21.95 17.00
C LEU A 223 14.29 20.67 16.60
N GLN A 224 15.23 20.73 15.65
CA GLN A 224 15.97 19.54 15.20
C GLN A 224 16.80 18.91 16.32
N TRP A 225 17.29 19.73 17.26
CA TRP A 225 18.03 19.25 18.42
C TRP A 225 17.12 18.51 19.39
N ARG A 226 15.89 19.02 19.61
CA ARG A 226 14.89 18.34 20.44
C ARG A 226 14.42 17.04 19.78
N LEU A 227 14.16 17.06 18.46
CA LEU A 227 13.79 15.85 17.71
C LEU A 227 14.88 14.77 17.76
N MET A 228 16.16 15.16 17.69
CA MET A 228 17.28 14.22 17.86
C MET A 228 17.28 13.58 19.26
N TYR A 229 17.03 14.38 20.29
CA TYR A 229 16.86 13.87 21.66
C TYR A 229 15.67 12.91 21.75
N ASP A 230 14.53 13.27 21.17
CA ASP A 230 13.32 12.46 21.20
C ASP A 230 13.50 11.12 20.45
N LYS A 231 14.10 11.15 19.26
CA LYS A 231 14.47 9.94 18.50
C LYS A 231 15.39 9.01 19.29
N SER A 232 16.29 9.57 20.10
CA SER A 232 17.20 8.80 20.95
C SER A 232 16.49 7.96 22.02
N LEU A 233 15.23 8.29 22.35
CA LEU A 233 14.45 7.56 23.34
C LEU A 233 14.16 6.13 22.91
N VAL A 234 14.09 5.84 21.61
CA VAL A 234 13.84 4.48 21.10
C VAL A 234 14.98 3.53 21.50
N SER A 235 16.21 3.81 21.08
CA SER A 235 17.37 2.97 21.43
C SER A 235 17.61 2.94 22.94
N SER A 236 17.43 4.07 23.62
CA SER A 236 17.56 4.13 25.07
C SER A 236 16.52 3.30 25.82
N PHE A 237 15.28 3.25 25.35
CA PHE A 237 14.26 2.41 25.97
C PHE A 237 14.52 0.94 25.67
N ASN A 238 14.77 0.61 24.40
CA ASN A 238 14.99 -0.77 23.95
C ASN A 238 16.21 -1.42 24.60
N LEU A 239 17.25 -0.64 24.92
CA LEU A 239 18.46 -1.10 25.60
C LEU A 239 18.41 -0.93 27.13
N GLY A 240 17.23 -0.63 27.68
CA GLY A 240 16.99 -0.58 29.13
C GLY A 240 17.59 0.65 29.85
N ALA A 241 18.06 1.67 29.12
CA ALA A 241 18.55 2.92 29.70
C ALA A 241 17.41 3.73 30.34
N VAL A 242 16.27 3.79 29.64
CA VAL A 242 15.05 4.52 30.03
C VAL A 242 13.97 3.53 30.48
N SER A 243 13.40 3.75 31.66
CA SER A 243 12.26 2.95 32.15
C SER A 243 10.94 3.37 31.51
N ARG A 244 9.91 2.53 31.60
CA ARG A 244 8.55 2.87 31.10
C ARG A 244 7.96 4.12 31.76
N THR A 245 8.25 4.34 33.04
CA THR A 245 7.82 5.55 33.76
C THR A 245 8.51 6.80 33.22
N GLN A 246 9.82 6.71 32.96
CA GLN A 246 10.58 7.80 32.36
C GLN A 246 10.11 8.07 30.92
N LEU A 247 9.90 7.02 30.11
CA LEU A 247 9.39 7.14 28.75
C LEU A 247 8.02 7.85 28.75
N ARG A 248 7.09 7.44 29.61
CA ARG A 248 5.78 8.11 29.75
C ARG A 248 5.91 9.60 30.05
N ALA A 249 6.80 9.97 30.97
CA ALA A 249 7.03 11.38 31.30
C ALA A 249 7.59 12.17 30.12
N LYS A 250 8.49 11.57 29.33
CA LYS A 250 9.06 12.20 28.12
C LYS A 250 8.03 12.35 27.01
N LEU A 251 7.25 11.31 26.73
CA LEU A 251 6.14 11.38 25.77
C LEU A 251 5.14 12.50 26.13
N ALA A 252 4.83 12.68 27.42
CA ALA A 252 3.95 13.76 27.87
C ALA A 252 4.52 15.17 27.65
N LEU A 253 5.85 15.32 27.56
CA LEU A 253 6.49 16.58 27.20
C LEU A 253 6.43 16.80 25.68
N MET A 254 6.71 15.77 24.89
CA MET A 254 6.67 15.83 23.42
C MET A 254 5.28 16.22 22.90
N LEU A 255 4.22 15.71 23.54
CA LEU A 255 2.84 16.07 23.20
C LEU A 255 2.49 17.56 23.41
N LYS A 256 3.32 18.31 24.14
CA LYS A 256 3.16 19.77 24.35
C LYS A 256 4.06 20.59 23.41
N GLY A 257 4.88 19.94 22.59
CA GLY A 257 5.82 20.57 21.67
C GLY A 257 5.19 20.92 20.32
N ALA A 258 6.04 21.08 19.30
CA ALA A 258 5.64 21.29 17.91
C ALA A 258 4.96 20.05 17.31
N GLY A 259 4.30 20.20 16.16
CA GLY A 259 3.61 19.09 15.49
C GLY A 259 4.54 17.92 15.13
N GLU A 260 5.80 18.21 14.84
CA GLU A 260 6.86 17.24 14.58
C GLU A 260 7.23 16.45 15.85
N GLU A 261 7.28 17.11 17.01
CA GLU A 261 7.54 16.46 18.31
C GLU A 261 6.36 15.55 18.71
N VAL A 262 5.13 15.98 18.41
CA VAL A 262 3.93 15.14 18.58
C VAL A 262 4.01 13.93 17.66
N ALA A 263 4.33 14.10 16.38
CA ALA A 263 4.49 12.97 15.44
C ALA A 263 5.59 12.00 15.89
N GLU A 264 6.72 12.54 16.38
CA GLU A 264 7.81 11.75 16.93
C GLU A 264 7.37 10.94 18.16
N ALA A 265 6.46 11.46 18.99
CA ALA A 265 5.97 10.72 20.16
C ALA A 265 5.25 9.42 19.73
N PHE A 266 4.50 9.49 18.63
CA PHE A 266 3.86 8.31 18.05
C PHE A 266 4.89 7.37 17.41
N ASP A 267 5.91 7.88 16.72
CA ASP A 267 6.99 7.05 16.16
C ASP A 267 7.78 6.33 17.26
N VAL A 268 8.12 7.02 18.35
CA VAL A 268 8.82 6.45 19.50
C VAL A 268 8.02 5.31 20.12
N VAL A 269 6.72 5.50 20.37
CA VAL A 269 5.86 4.43 20.91
C VAL A 269 5.77 3.26 19.93
N GLY A 270 5.58 3.56 18.64
CA GLY A 270 5.48 2.54 17.58
C GLY A 270 6.75 1.72 17.44
N ARG A 271 7.92 2.34 17.40
CA ARG A 271 9.22 1.65 17.28
C ARG A 271 9.57 0.82 18.51
N CYS A 272 9.29 1.34 19.71
CA CYS A 272 9.46 0.55 20.94
C CYS A 272 8.50 -0.65 20.98
N LEU A 273 7.28 -0.49 20.47
CA LEU A 273 6.27 -1.55 20.39
C LEU A 273 6.68 -2.66 19.41
N LEU A 274 7.25 -2.28 18.27
CA LEU A 274 7.64 -3.22 17.22
C LEU A 274 8.98 -3.93 17.48
N ARG A 275 9.76 -3.49 18.48
CA ARG A 275 11.04 -4.12 18.84
C ARG A 275 10.84 -5.50 19.46
N ASP A 276 9.87 -5.64 20.36
CA ASP A 276 9.52 -6.91 20.99
C ASP A 276 7.99 -7.03 21.05
N LYS A 277 7.43 -7.66 20.02
CA LYS A 277 5.99 -7.88 19.89
C LYS A 277 5.46 -8.97 20.84
N SER A 278 6.34 -9.59 21.63
CA SER A 278 5.96 -10.56 22.66
C SER A 278 5.78 -9.93 24.05
N ASP A 279 6.26 -8.69 24.27
CA ASP A 279 6.07 -7.96 25.54
C ASP A 279 4.63 -7.44 25.68
N VAL A 280 3.75 -8.32 26.14
CA VAL A 280 2.33 -8.03 26.42
C VAL A 280 2.16 -6.83 27.35
N SER A 281 3.10 -6.62 28.28
CA SER A 281 3.03 -5.50 29.23
C SER A 281 3.28 -4.17 28.52
N PHE A 282 4.23 -4.12 27.58
CA PHE A 282 4.46 -2.94 26.76
C PHE A 282 3.36 -2.73 25.72
N ILE A 283 2.82 -3.79 25.10
CA ILE A 283 1.66 -3.68 24.19
C ILE A 283 0.49 -2.99 24.90
N ARG A 284 0.14 -3.44 26.11
CA ARG A 284 -0.92 -2.80 26.92
C ARG A 284 -0.59 -1.35 27.27
N PHE A 285 0.67 -1.03 27.55
CA PHE A 285 1.11 0.34 27.76
C PHE A 285 0.89 1.19 26.52
N ALA A 286 1.34 0.73 25.35
CA ALA A 286 1.27 1.44 24.08
C ALA A 286 -0.18 1.67 23.65
N LEU A 287 -1.04 0.63 23.67
CA LEU A 287 -2.46 0.76 23.32
C LEU A 287 -3.20 1.73 24.23
N ARG A 288 -2.94 1.70 25.55
CA ARG A 288 -3.53 2.68 26.48
C ARG A 288 -3.00 4.09 26.26
N TRP A 289 -1.73 4.23 25.88
CA TRP A 289 -1.15 5.53 25.55
C TRP A 289 -1.76 6.08 24.26
N TYR A 290 -1.87 5.27 23.21
CA TYR A 290 -2.55 5.67 21.96
C TYR A 290 -4.00 6.03 22.21
N ALA A 291 -4.75 5.27 23.01
CA ALA A 291 -6.16 5.54 23.30
C ALA A 291 -6.38 6.89 23.98
N ARG A 292 -5.41 7.39 24.74
CA ARG A 292 -5.49 8.70 25.42
C ARG A 292 -5.08 9.88 24.54
N ASN A 293 -4.29 9.63 23.50
CA ASN A 293 -3.62 10.69 22.74
C ASN A 293 -4.01 10.71 21.26
N THR A 294 -4.74 9.71 20.77
CA THR A 294 -5.25 9.67 19.40
C THR A 294 -6.56 10.44 19.30
N SER A 295 -6.64 11.32 18.31
CA SER A 295 -7.86 12.03 17.94
C SER A 295 -7.81 12.41 16.46
N ALA A 296 -8.93 12.91 15.93
CA ALA A 296 -9.00 13.43 14.57
C ALA A 296 -7.98 14.54 14.28
N GLY A 297 -7.58 15.29 15.32
CA GLY A 297 -6.72 16.48 15.23
C GLY A 297 -5.22 16.22 15.35
N ILE A 298 -4.78 14.97 15.51
CA ILE A 298 -3.33 14.70 15.58
C ILE A 298 -2.64 15.00 14.24
N PRO A 299 -1.34 15.35 14.23
CA PRO A 299 -0.62 15.67 13.00
C PRO A 299 -0.63 14.52 11.97
N PRO A 300 -0.53 14.82 10.66
CA PRO A 300 -0.47 13.82 9.59
C PRO A 300 0.51 12.67 9.81
N PHE A 301 1.77 12.98 10.14
CA PHE A 301 2.79 11.97 10.39
C PHE A 301 2.48 11.15 11.65
N ALA A 302 1.85 11.74 12.67
CA ALA A 302 1.38 10.98 13.84
C ALA A 302 0.35 9.91 13.45
N LYS A 303 -0.57 10.23 12.52
CA LYS A 303 -1.52 9.26 11.94
C LYS A 303 -0.79 8.14 11.21
N TYR A 304 0.22 8.48 10.39
CA TYR A 304 1.05 7.50 9.71
C TYR A 304 1.73 6.53 10.70
N HIS A 305 2.46 7.05 11.70
CA HIS A 305 3.17 6.22 12.67
C HIS A 305 2.21 5.34 13.49
N LEU A 306 1.06 5.89 13.89
CA LEU A 306 0.00 5.12 14.57
C LEU A 306 -0.45 3.94 13.70
N VAL A 307 -0.97 4.21 12.50
CA VAL A 307 -1.54 3.17 11.63
C VAL A 307 -0.47 2.14 11.24
N ASN A 308 0.74 2.59 10.86
CA ASN A 308 1.84 1.70 10.50
C ASN A 308 2.22 0.77 11.67
N SER A 309 2.31 1.30 12.89
CA SER A 309 2.63 0.48 14.07
C SER A 309 1.53 -0.53 14.42
N LEU A 310 0.25 -0.14 14.30
CA LEU A 310 -0.89 -1.03 14.54
C LEU A 310 -0.98 -2.13 13.47
N TRP A 311 -0.77 -1.79 12.20
CA TRP A 311 -0.66 -2.77 11.12
C TRP A 311 0.43 -3.80 11.37
N LEU A 312 1.66 -3.35 11.61
CA LEU A 312 2.80 -4.25 11.83
C LEU A 312 2.68 -5.08 13.13
N LEU A 313 1.93 -4.60 14.12
CA LEU A 313 1.58 -5.37 15.32
C LEU A 313 0.55 -6.45 14.98
N CYS A 314 -0.58 -6.08 14.38
CA CYS A 314 -1.70 -6.99 14.10
C CYS A 314 -1.38 -8.04 13.01
N SER A 315 -0.43 -7.76 12.11
CA SER A 315 0.05 -8.74 11.12
C SER A 315 1.05 -9.75 11.69
N SER A 316 1.59 -9.51 12.88
CA SER A 316 2.58 -10.41 13.50
C SER A 316 1.94 -11.69 14.05
N GLN A 317 2.66 -12.81 13.91
CA GLN A 317 2.30 -14.09 14.53
C GLN A 317 2.78 -14.20 15.99
N GLU A 318 3.69 -13.32 16.42
CA GLU A 318 4.28 -13.35 17.77
C GLU A 318 3.35 -12.79 18.86
N VAL A 319 2.27 -12.11 18.45
CA VAL A 319 1.37 -11.40 19.35
C VAL A 319 0.41 -12.37 20.05
N LYS A 320 0.51 -12.42 21.38
CA LYS A 320 -0.44 -13.12 22.26
C LYS A 320 -1.72 -12.28 22.43
N ASP A 321 -2.88 -12.94 22.55
CA ASP A 321 -4.19 -12.26 22.69
C ASP A 321 -4.53 -11.32 21.52
N LYS A 322 -4.33 -11.83 20.30
CA LYS A 322 -4.63 -11.13 19.05
C LYS A 322 -6.08 -10.56 18.97
N PRO A 323 -7.14 -11.24 19.45
CA PRO A 323 -8.51 -10.68 19.38
C PRO A 323 -8.63 -9.33 20.09
N THR A 324 -8.17 -9.24 21.35
CA THR A 324 -8.26 -8.02 22.15
C THR A 324 -7.44 -6.88 21.54
N ILE A 325 -6.29 -7.20 20.98
CA ILE A 325 -5.39 -6.23 20.35
C ILE A 325 -5.97 -5.69 19.04
N VAL A 326 -6.53 -6.56 18.18
CA VAL A 326 -7.19 -6.16 16.94
C VAL A 326 -8.38 -5.26 17.23
N HIS A 327 -9.20 -5.59 18.24
CA HIS A 327 -10.33 -4.74 18.63
C HIS A 327 -9.88 -3.34 19.08
N GLY A 328 -8.85 -3.26 19.94
CA GLY A 328 -8.29 -1.98 20.36
C GLY A 328 -7.64 -1.20 19.20
N ALA A 329 -7.02 -1.88 18.24
CA ALA A 329 -6.45 -1.26 17.05
C ALA A 329 -7.53 -0.70 16.10
N ASN A 330 -8.66 -1.42 15.94
CA ASN A 330 -9.82 -0.94 15.17
C ASN A 330 -10.32 0.40 15.72
N ASP A 331 -10.47 0.51 17.04
CA ASP A 331 -10.90 1.75 17.69
C ASP A 331 -9.94 2.92 17.45
N LEU A 332 -8.63 2.66 17.51
CA LEU A 332 -7.60 3.68 17.30
C LEU A 332 -7.55 4.15 15.84
N ILE A 333 -7.65 3.24 14.87
CA ILE A 333 -7.64 3.58 13.45
C ILE A 333 -8.86 4.42 13.06
N VAL A 334 -10.02 4.12 13.64
CA VAL A 334 -11.23 4.93 13.49
C VAL A 334 -11.09 6.29 14.19
N ALA A 335 -10.49 6.34 15.37
CA ALA A 335 -10.29 7.58 16.13
C ALA A 335 -9.32 8.58 15.46
N ALA A 336 -8.38 8.08 14.65
CA ALA A 336 -7.42 8.91 13.92
C ALA A 336 -8.02 9.62 12.68
N GLN A 337 -9.24 9.26 12.27
CA GLN A 337 -9.89 9.83 11.09
C GLN A 337 -10.40 11.27 11.31
N PRO A 338 -10.45 12.10 10.25
CA PRO A 338 -10.18 11.76 8.84
C PRO A 338 -8.69 11.85 8.50
N VAL A 339 -8.22 10.95 7.63
CA VAL A 339 -6.92 11.06 6.95
C VAL A 339 -7.11 11.76 5.60
N PRO A 340 -6.36 12.84 5.30
CA PRO A 340 -6.40 13.48 3.99
C PRO A 340 -6.14 12.50 2.84
N PRO A 341 -6.88 12.59 1.71
CA PRO A 341 -6.76 11.61 0.63
C PRO A 341 -5.41 11.63 -0.11
N ASP A 342 -4.67 12.74 -0.03
CA ASP A 342 -3.32 12.93 -0.58
C ASP A 342 -2.21 12.26 0.26
N HIS A 343 -2.52 11.82 1.49
CA HIS A 343 -1.56 11.11 2.35
C HIS A 343 -1.49 9.62 2.01
N GLN A 344 -0.96 9.31 0.83
CA GLN A 344 -0.92 7.96 0.26
C GLN A 344 -0.27 6.92 1.19
N GLY A 345 0.84 7.27 1.86
CA GLY A 345 1.54 6.34 2.77
C GLY A 345 0.67 5.88 3.94
N THR A 346 -0.11 6.79 4.53
CA THR A 346 -1.05 6.43 5.61
C THR A 346 -2.17 5.54 5.08
N TRP A 347 -2.72 5.85 3.91
CA TRP A 347 -3.77 5.05 3.30
C TRP A 347 -3.31 3.65 2.92
N GLN A 348 -2.10 3.49 2.38
CA GLN A 348 -1.49 2.19 2.13
C GLN A 348 -1.37 1.36 3.42
N CYS A 349 -1.01 1.98 4.55
CA CYS A 349 -1.01 1.29 5.84
C CYS A 349 -2.43 0.93 6.31
N ILE A 350 -3.44 1.79 6.10
CA ILE A 350 -4.85 1.47 6.43
C ILE A 350 -5.34 0.29 5.60
N GLU A 351 -5.05 0.30 4.30
CA GLU A 351 -5.39 -0.78 3.37
C GLU A 351 -4.78 -2.12 3.81
N ARG A 352 -3.47 -2.15 4.06
CA ARG A 352 -2.78 -3.36 4.52
C ARG A 352 -3.29 -3.82 5.89
N TYR A 353 -3.63 -2.89 6.79
CA TYR A 353 -4.28 -3.20 8.05
C TYR A 353 -5.63 -3.89 7.83
N LEU A 354 -6.50 -3.30 7.00
CA LEU A 354 -7.83 -3.83 6.71
C LEU A 354 -7.78 -5.23 6.12
N VAL A 355 -6.85 -5.48 5.20
CA VAL A 355 -6.64 -6.83 4.66
C VAL A 355 -6.15 -7.79 5.74
N SER A 356 -5.19 -7.40 6.59
CA SER A 356 -4.75 -8.25 7.70
C SER A 356 -5.87 -8.56 8.71
N VAL A 357 -6.83 -7.66 8.90
CA VAL A 357 -8.03 -7.93 9.71
C VAL A 357 -8.98 -8.87 8.97
N LEU A 358 -9.19 -8.68 7.66
CA LEU A 358 -10.04 -9.56 6.84
C LEU A 358 -9.55 -11.02 6.85
N GLU A 359 -8.24 -11.22 6.69
CA GLU A 359 -7.60 -12.55 6.75
C GLU A 359 -7.77 -13.22 8.13
N TYR A 360 -7.87 -12.40 9.19
CA TYR A 360 -7.97 -12.86 10.56
C TYR A 360 -9.42 -13.10 11.03
N ASP A 361 -10.30 -12.12 10.86
CA ASP A 361 -11.69 -12.12 11.30
C ASP A 361 -12.54 -11.21 10.40
N ARG A 362 -13.41 -11.85 9.59
CA ARG A 362 -14.31 -11.17 8.65
C ARG A 362 -15.32 -10.24 9.34
N GLY A 363 -15.79 -10.59 10.53
CA GLY A 363 -16.76 -9.78 11.27
C GLY A 363 -16.13 -8.51 11.83
N GLN A 364 -14.91 -8.61 12.36
CA GLN A 364 -14.13 -7.44 12.79
C GLN A 364 -13.77 -6.54 11.60
N PHE A 365 -13.44 -7.13 10.45
CA PHE A 365 -13.20 -6.37 9.22
C PHE A 365 -14.44 -5.58 8.81
N GLU A 366 -15.61 -6.21 8.76
CA GLU A 366 -16.85 -5.53 8.39
C GLU A 366 -17.17 -4.37 9.36
N ASP A 367 -17.05 -4.59 10.68
CA ASP A 367 -17.27 -3.55 11.69
C ASP A 367 -16.36 -2.34 11.45
N VAL A 368 -15.03 -2.57 11.38
CA VAL A 368 -14.08 -1.46 11.24
C VAL A 368 -14.20 -0.77 9.89
N PHE A 369 -14.48 -1.51 8.81
CA PHE A 369 -14.67 -0.95 7.47
C PHE A 369 -15.88 -0.01 7.45
N LEU A 370 -17.04 -0.44 7.98
CA LEU A 370 -18.25 0.39 8.03
C LEU A 370 -18.06 1.63 8.94
N ARG A 371 -17.34 1.49 10.06
CA ARG A 371 -17.00 2.62 10.93
C ARG A 371 -16.08 3.63 10.23
N LEU A 372 -15.12 3.15 9.44
CA LEU A 372 -14.28 4.02 8.62
C LEU A 372 -15.06 4.71 7.50
N VAL A 373 -15.97 4.00 6.82
CA VAL A 373 -16.86 4.59 5.79
C VAL A 373 -17.67 5.75 6.38
N LYS A 374 -18.19 5.61 7.60
CA LYS A 374 -18.89 6.71 8.29
C LYS A 374 -17.99 7.91 8.63
N LYS A 375 -16.70 7.68 8.91
CA LYS A 375 -15.76 8.72 9.36
C LYS A 375 -14.99 9.39 8.22
N THR A 376 -14.70 8.67 7.14
CA THR A 376 -13.81 9.08 6.05
C THR A 376 -14.19 8.46 4.70
N PRO A 377 -15.45 8.62 4.24
CA PRO A 377 -15.94 7.90 3.06
C PRO A 377 -15.16 8.28 1.79
N ARG A 378 -14.80 9.56 1.63
CA ARG A 378 -14.06 10.05 0.46
C ARG A 378 -12.66 9.46 0.35
N GLY A 379 -11.97 9.33 1.48
CA GLY A 379 -10.63 8.75 1.51
C GLY A 379 -10.65 7.28 1.13
N LEU A 380 -11.60 6.50 1.67
CA LEU A 380 -11.81 5.12 1.28
C LEU A 380 -12.23 4.96 -0.18
N LEU A 381 -13.15 5.80 -0.66
CA LEU A 381 -13.58 5.78 -2.06
C LEU A 381 -12.41 6.01 -3.02
N GLN A 382 -11.49 6.93 -2.69
CA GLN A 382 -10.29 7.14 -3.51
C GLN A 382 -9.40 5.89 -3.54
N GLN A 383 -9.24 5.17 -2.42
CA GLN A 383 -8.47 3.93 -2.40
C GLN A 383 -9.15 2.81 -3.21
N LEU A 384 -10.48 2.69 -3.15
CA LEU A 384 -11.22 1.69 -3.95
C LEU A 384 -11.23 2.00 -5.46
N ASN A 385 -11.08 3.27 -5.83
CA ASN A 385 -10.97 3.70 -7.20
C ASN A 385 -9.52 3.60 -7.75
N ASP A 386 -8.54 3.23 -6.91
CA ASP A 386 -7.21 2.89 -7.40
C ASP A 386 -7.26 1.52 -8.10
N ASP A 387 -6.90 1.50 -9.38
CA ASP A 387 -6.92 0.30 -10.23
C ASP A 387 -5.99 -0.81 -9.70
N ASN A 388 -4.98 -0.47 -8.89
CA ASN A 388 -4.04 -1.42 -8.28
C ASN A 388 -4.20 -1.53 -6.75
N GLY A 389 -5.32 -1.10 -6.18
CA GLY A 389 -5.58 -1.20 -4.74
C GLY A 389 -5.59 -2.65 -4.25
N TYR A 390 -4.76 -2.96 -3.27
CA TYR A 390 -4.68 -4.26 -2.60
C TYR A 390 -5.98 -4.63 -1.86
N LEU A 391 -6.61 -3.70 -1.15
CA LEU A 391 -7.90 -3.94 -0.50
C LEU A 391 -8.97 -4.31 -1.53
N LYS A 392 -8.97 -3.67 -2.70
CA LYS A 392 -9.91 -3.96 -3.78
C LYS A 392 -9.77 -5.40 -4.29
N SER A 393 -8.54 -5.92 -4.41
CA SER A 393 -8.31 -7.30 -4.84
C SER A 393 -8.76 -8.33 -3.81
N GLU A 394 -8.69 -7.99 -2.53
CA GLU A 394 -9.04 -8.90 -1.42
C GLU A 394 -10.50 -8.81 -0.98
N LEU A 395 -11.21 -7.73 -1.31
CA LEU A 395 -12.63 -7.56 -0.96
C LEU A 395 -13.54 -8.75 -1.35
N PRO A 396 -13.36 -9.45 -2.49
CA PRO A 396 -14.13 -10.66 -2.80
C PRO A 396 -14.01 -11.80 -1.77
N LEU A 397 -12.97 -11.83 -0.92
CA LEU A 397 -12.81 -12.81 0.17
C LEU A 397 -13.65 -12.47 1.41
N SER A 398 -14.24 -11.28 1.45
CA SER A 398 -15.14 -10.80 2.50
C SER A 398 -16.61 -11.12 2.18
N GLU A 399 -17.53 -10.62 3.01
CA GLU A 399 -18.96 -10.59 2.68
C GLU A 399 -19.30 -9.32 1.87
N ALA A 400 -18.62 -9.15 0.72
CA ALA A 400 -18.71 -7.93 -0.10
C ALA A 400 -20.15 -7.61 -0.54
N GLU A 401 -20.98 -8.63 -0.78
CA GLU A 401 -22.40 -8.48 -1.05
C GLU A 401 -23.15 -7.77 0.08
N LYS A 402 -22.89 -8.14 1.35
CA LYS A 402 -23.54 -7.56 2.53
C LYS A 402 -23.07 -6.12 2.75
N LEU A 403 -21.76 -5.89 2.63
CA LEU A 403 -21.16 -4.56 2.70
C LEU A 403 -21.75 -3.62 1.65
N ALA A 404 -21.76 -4.04 0.38
CA ALA A 404 -22.33 -3.28 -0.72
C ALA A 404 -23.82 -2.98 -0.47
N THR A 405 -24.60 -3.98 -0.05
CA THR A 405 -26.04 -3.81 0.22
C THR A 405 -26.31 -2.81 1.34
N LYS A 406 -25.60 -2.92 2.47
CA LYS A 406 -25.74 -1.98 3.61
C LYS A 406 -25.46 -0.54 3.18
N LEU A 407 -24.41 -0.34 2.38
CA LEU A 407 -23.98 0.98 1.92
C LEU A 407 -24.89 1.56 0.83
N LEU A 408 -25.40 0.73 -0.08
CA LEU A 408 -26.33 1.13 -1.13
C LEU A 408 -27.73 1.50 -0.60
N LEU A 409 -28.07 1.09 0.62
CA LEU A 409 -29.26 1.55 1.36
C LEU A 409 -29.02 2.84 2.17
N SER A 410 -27.80 3.39 2.17
CA SER A 410 -27.48 4.60 2.93
C SER A 410 -28.00 5.86 2.26
N ALA A 411 -28.61 6.74 3.07
CA ALA A 411 -28.97 8.08 2.63
C ALA A 411 -27.73 8.95 2.40
N ASN A 412 -26.62 8.67 3.09
CA ASN A 412 -25.39 9.42 2.90
C ASN A 412 -24.82 9.15 1.50
N LYS A 413 -24.56 10.21 0.73
CA LYS A 413 -24.07 10.09 -0.64
C LYS A 413 -22.67 9.46 -0.67
N ASP A 414 -21.80 9.91 0.22
CA ASP A 414 -20.40 9.47 0.19
C ASP A 414 -20.30 7.98 0.61
N GLU A 415 -21.19 7.51 1.50
CA GLU A 415 -21.30 6.07 1.84
C GLU A 415 -21.89 5.26 0.69
N TRP A 416 -22.92 5.79 0.03
CA TRP A 416 -23.54 5.17 -1.14
C TRP A 416 -22.55 5.05 -2.30
N ASP A 417 -21.72 6.07 -2.54
CA ASP A 417 -20.68 6.04 -3.58
C ASP A 417 -19.61 4.97 -3.28
N VAL A 418 -19.28 4.72 -2.00
CA VAL A 418 -18.43 3.57 -1.60
C VAL A 418 -19.14 2.25 -1.91
N GLY A 419 -20.41 2.09 -1.52
CA GLY A 419 -21.20 0.89 -1.80
C GLY A 419 -21.31 0.59 -3.30
N LYS A 420 -21.47 1.64 -4.11
CA LYS A 420 -21.45 1.58 -5.57
C LYS A 420 -20.11 1.09 -6.11
N SER A 421 -18.99 1.60 -5.60
CA SER A 421 -17.65 1.15 -6.02
C SER A 421 -17.43 -0.33 -5.71
N ILE A 422 -17.82 -0.80 -4.52
CA ILE A 422 -17.75 -2.23 -4.16
C ILE A 422 -18.62 -3.05 -5.12
N PHE A 423 -19.90 -2.71 -5.27
CA PHE A 423 -20.83 -3.46 -6.12
C PHE A 423 -20.42 -3.52 -7.60
N ALA A 424 -19.88 -2.42 -8.13
CA ALA A 424 -19.48 -2.31 -9.52
C ALA A 424 -18.14 -3.01 -9.79
N ASP A 425 -17.15 -2.85 -8.90
CA ASP A 425 -15.77 -3.14 -9.25
C ASP A 425 -15.21 -4.43 -8.61
N THR A 426 -15.81 -4.96 -7.53
CA THR A 426 -15.29 -6.15 -6.83
C THR A 426 -15.99 -7.45 -7.25
N LYS A 427 -16.55 -7.50 -8.47
CA LYS A 427 -17.25 -8.68 -9.04
C LYS A 427 -18.39 -9.23 -8.18
N VAL A 428 -19.09 -8.38 -7.43
CA VAL A 428 -20.29 -8.79 -6.69
C VAL A 428 -21.38 -9.20 -7.68
N GLU A 429 -21.78 -10.48 -7.65
CA GLU A 429 -22.79 -11.05 -8.55
C GLU A 429 -24.23 -10.87 -8.05
N ALA A 430 -24.42 -10.62 -6.75
CA ALA A 430 -25.71 -10.32 -6.16
C ALA A 430 -25.59 -9.49 -4.87
N LEU A 431 -26.61 -8.70 -4.55
CA LEU A 431 -26.83 -8.08 -3.25
C LEU A 431 -27.39 -9.11 -2.24
N SER A 432 -27.20 -8.81 -0.96
CA SER A 432 -27.64 -9.66 0.12
C SER A 432 -29.16 -9.61 0.28
N HIS A 433 -29.82 -10.71 -0.08
CA HIS A 433 -31.28 -10.86 0.06
C HIS A 433 -31.74 -10.73 1.52
N GLU A 434 -30.95 -11.20 2.50
CA GLU A 434 -31.26 -11.07 3.94
C GLU A 434 -31.40 -9.59 4.35
N ILE A 435 -30.51 -8.74 3.86
CA ILE A 435 -30.49 -7.31 4.18
C ILE A 435 -31.59 -6.57 3.43
N LEU A 436 -31.82 -6.92 2.16
CA LEU A 436 -32.91 -6.34 1.38
C LEU A 436 -34.29 -6.74 1.93
N ALA A 437 -34.47 -7.98 2.39
CA ALA A 437 -35.72 -8.45 2.99
C ALA A 437 -36.05 -7.76 4.32
N SER A 438 -35.04 -7.28 5.04
CA SER A 438 -35.20 -6.51 6.28
C SER A 438 -35.16 -4.99 6.08
N ALA A 439 -34.96 -4.52 4.83
CA ALA A 439 -34.93 -3.10 4.51
C ALA A 439 -36.31 -2.47 4.69
N SER A 440 -36.36 -1.34 5.38
CA SER A 440 -37.57 -0.54 5.50
C SER A 440 -37.94 0.09 4.15
N GLU A 441 -39.22 0.43 3.98
CA GLU A 441 -39.71 1.17 2.80
C GLU A 441 -38.92 2.46 2.57
N TYR A 442 -38.55 3.15 3.64
CA TYR A 442 -37.69 4.33 3.60
C TYR A 442 -36.31 4.03 2.97
N GLN A 443 -35.67 2.93 3.35
CA GLN A 443 -34.35 2.56 2.82
C GLN A 443 -34.42 2.16 1.35
N LEU A 444 -35.50 1.49 0.93
CA LEU A 444 -35.77 1.18 -0.46
C LEU A 444 -35.99 2.45 -1.29
N GLU A 445 -36.73 3.42 -0.75
CA GLU A 445 -36.92 4.74 -1.36
C GLU A 445 -35.59 5.47 -1.54
N VAL A 446 -34.75 5.50 -0.51
CA VAL A 446 -33.40 6.07 -0.57
C VAL A 446 -32.55 5.39 -1.65
N ALA A 447 -32.53 4.06 -1.70
CA ALA A 447 -31.79 3.29 -2.69
C ALA A 447 -32.19 3.65 -4.13
N LEU A 448 -33.49 3.74 -4.40
CA LEU A 448 -34.02 4.14 -5.71
C LEU A 448 -33.55 5.54 -6.11
N PHE A 449 -33.76 6.55 -5.25
CA PHE A 449 -33.43 7.92 -5.62
C PHE A 449 -31.92 8.19 -5.64
N GLN A 450 -31.11 7.46 -4.87
CA GLN A 450 -29.65 7.53 -4.99
C GLN A 450 -29.15 6.93 -6.32
N LEU A 451 -29.75 5.84 -6.80
CA LEU A 451 -29.47 5.31 -8.14
C LEU A 451 -29.80 6.34 -9.21
N ILE A 452 -30.98 6.98 -9.16
CA ILE A 452 -31.38 8.02 -10.13
C ILE A 452 -30.39 9.17 -10.12
N ARG A 453 -29.95 9.60 -8.92
CA ARG A 453 -29.01 10.69 -8.72
C ARG A 453 -27.60 10.37 -9.25
N SER A 454 -27.13 9.13 -9.07
CA SER A 454 -25.76 8.70 -9.39
C SER A 454 -25.77 7.32 -10.08
N PRO A 455 -26.20 7.22 -11.35
CA PRO A 455 -26.45 5.93 -11.99
C PRO A 455 -25.21 5.03 -12.11
N LEU A 456 -25.44 3.72 -12.09
CA LEU A 456 -24.44 2.69 -12.36
C LEU A 456 -24.22 2.52 -13.88
N LEU A 457 -23.18 1.78 -14.27
CA LEU A 457 -23.01 1.35 -15.66
C LEU A 457 -24.14 0.38 -16.07
N ALA A 458 -24.43 0.30 -17.37
CA ALA A 458 -25.59 -0.38 -17.95
C ALA A 458 -25.90 -1.76 -17.29
N HIS A 459 -24.94 -2.68 -17.28
CA HIS A 459 -25.11 -4.02 -16.71
C HIS A 459 -25.37 -4.01 -15.20
N LYS A 460 -24.68 -3.15 -14.44
CA LYS A 460 -24.87 -3.01 -12.98
C LYS A 460 -26.18 -2.32 -12.63
N THR A 461 -26.64 -1.37 -13.44
CA THR A 461 -27.98 -0.76 -13.29
C THR A 461 -29.06 -1.82 -13.48
N CYS A 462 -28.97 -2.63 -14.54
CA CYS A 462 -29.88 -3.74 -14.78
C CYS A 462 -29.93 -4.70 -13.59
N GLN A 463 -28.75 -5.15 -13.15
CA GLN A 463 -28.59 -6.08 -12.05
C GLN A 463 -29.19 -5.52 -10.75
N TYR A 464 -28.80 -4.30 -10.37
CA TYR A 464 -29.27 -3.64 -9.15
C TYR A 464 -30.80 -3.50 -9.09
N LEU A 465 -31.42 -3.03 -10.18
CA LEU A 465 -32.87 -2.88 -10.26
C LEU A 465 -33.58 -4.24 -10.24
N ALA A 466 -33.02 -5.25 -10.90
CA ALA A 466 -33.60 -6.59 -10.92
C ALA A 466 -33.57 -7.30 -9.55
N GLU A 467 -32.63 -6.91 -8.67
CA GLU A 467 -32.51 -7.42 -7.31
C GLU A 467 -33.36 -6.65 -6.30
N LEU A 468 -33.57 -5.34 -6.51
CA LEU A 468 -34.49 -4.56 -5.70
C LEU A 468 -35.96 -4.88 -5.96
N GLU A 469 -36.31 -5.24 -7.20
CA GLU A 469 -37.69 -5.38 -7.66
C GLU A 469 -38.61 -6.21 -6.74
N PRO A 470 -38.23 -7.40 -6.24
CA PRO A 470 -39.09 -8.19 -5.37
C PRO A 470 -39.53 -7.43 -4.10
N HIS A 471 -38.68 -6.55 -3.61
CA HIS A 471 -38.90 -5.78 -2.38
C HIS A 471 -39.79 -4.54 -2.59
N PHE A 472 -40.03 -4.15 -3.85
CA PHE A 472 -40.96 -3.07 -4.19
C PHE A 472 -42.39 -3.57 -4.44
N THR A 473 -42.67 -4.86 -4.34
CA THR A 473 -44.04 -5.39 -4.53
C THR A 473 -44.99 -5.10 -3.37
N SER A 474 -44.45 -4.83 -2.18
CA SER A 474 -45.20 -4.65 -0.92
C SER A 474 -45.13 -3.24 -0.33
N VAL A 475 -44.48 -2.28 -1.00
CA VAL A 475 -44.36 -0.87 -0.56
C VAL A 475 -45.58 -0.03 -0.94
N SER A 476 -45.65 1.23 -0.50
CA SER A 476 -46.74 2.16 -0.86
C SER A 476 -46.93 2.30 -2.38
N PRO A 477 -48.18 2.44 -2.87
CA PRO A 477 -48.46 2.57 -4.30
C PRO A 477 -47.66 3.69 -5.00
N GLU A 478 -47.43 4.80 -4.31
CA GLU A 478 -46.63 5.92 -4.81
C GLU A 478 -45.17 5.51 -5.08
N LEU A 479 -44.58 4.74 -4.17
CA LEU A 479 -43.20 4.26 -4.32
C LEU A 479 -43.10 3.14 -5.36
N GLN A 480 -44.10 2.25 -5.45
CA GLN A 480 -44.20 1.25 -6.52
C GLN A 480 -44.24 1.91 -7.91
N GLU A 481 -45.03 2.98 -8.03
CA GLU A 481 -45.16 3.77 -9.24
C GLU A 481 -43.82 4.43 -9.63
N ALA A 482 -43.13 5.05 -8.66
CA ALA A 482 -41.81 5.65 -8.87
C ALA A 482 -40.79 4.61 -9.35
N PHE A 483 -40.74 3.44 -8.71
CA PHE A 483 -39.84 2.34 -9.09
C PHE A 483 -40.14 1.81 -10.50
N ARG A 484 -41.42 1.60 -10.82
CA ARG A 484 -41.83 1.17 -12.16
C ARG A 484 -41.44 2.18 -13.24
N ASN A 485 -41.60 3.48 -12.97
CA ASN A 485 -41.19 4.52 -13.90
C ASN A 485 -39.67 4.52 -14.11
N GLU A 486 -38.89 4.21 -13.08
CA GLU A 486 -37.45 4.05 -13.22
C GLU A 486 -37.07 2.82 -14.05
N LEU A 487 -37.74 1.68 -13.86
CA LEU A 487 -37.56 0.50 -14.72
C LEU A 487 -37.80 0.84 -16.20
N VAL A 488 -38.91 1.52 -16.52
CA VAL A 488 -39.21 1.95 -17.90
C VAL A 488 -38.10 2.82 -18.46
N VAL A 489 -37.63 3.79 -17.68
CA VAL A 489 -36.57 4.71 -18.09
C VAL A 489 -35.29 3.95 -18.38
N GLN A 490 -34.86 3.04 -17.52
CA GLN A 490 -33.61 2.32 -17.72
C GLN A 490 -33.71 1.27 -18.85
N ALA A 491 -34.90 0.69 -19.09
CA ALA A 491 -35.14 -0.13 -20.28
C ALA A 491 -35.02 0.67 -21.59
N ILE A 492 -35.46 1.94 -21.59
CA ILE A 492 -35.30 2.84 -22.75
C ILE A 492 -33.84 3.32 -22.87
N ASN A 493 -33.20 3.61 -21.74
CA ASN A 493 -31.84 4.14 -21.67
C ASN A 493 -30.79 3.10 -22.08
N TYR A 494 -31.01 1.83 -21.71
CA TYR A 494 -30.15 0.67 -21.95
C TYR A 494 -30.95 -0.53 -22.50
N PRO A 495 -31.43 -0.47 -23.76
CA PRO A 495 -32.26 -1.53 -24.34
C PRO A 495 -31.57 -2.90 -24.43
N GLN A 496 -30.25 -2.96 -24.58
CA GLN A 496 -29.53 -4.24 -24.61
C GLN A 496 -29.28 -4.77 -23.19
N ALA A 497 -28.73 -3.94 -22.30
CA ALA A 497 -28.35 -4.37 -20.97
C ALA A 497 -29.53 -4.53 -20.00
N CYS A 498 -30.60 -3.73 -20.14
CA CYS A 498 -31.79 -3.80 -19.28
C CYS A 498 -32.94 -4.53 -19.98
N LEU A 499 -33.53 -3.95 -21.04
CA LEU A 499 -34.76 -4.48 -21.65
C LEU A 499 -34.58 -5.93 -22.14
N SER A 500 -33.55 -6.18 -22.95
CA SER A 500 -33.30 -7.51 -23.52
C SER A 500 -32.93 -8.57 -22.47
N VAL A 501 -32.34 -8.15 -21.34
CA VAL A 501 -32.01 -9.04 -20.22
C VAL A 501 -33.25 -9.35 -19.39
N TRP A 502 -34.05 -8.34 -19.07
CA TRP A 502 -35.29 -8.51 -18.30
C TRP A 502 -36.32 -9.35 -19.06
N GLU A 503 -36.43 -9.21 -20.38
CA GLU A 503 -37.31 -10.06 -21.21
C GLU A 503 -37.00 -11.55 -21.12
N LYS A 504 -35.74 -11.90 -20.88
CA LYS A 504 -35.28 -13.29 -20.77
C LYS A 504 -35.40 -13.83 -19.34
N LYS A 505 -35.69 -12.98 -18.35
CA LYS A 505 -35.82 -13.37 -16.94
C LYS A 505 -37.20 -13.99 -16.74
N HIS A 506 -37.26 -15.18 -16.14
CA HIS A 506 -38.52 -15.84 -15.75
C HIS A 506 -38.40 -16.47 -14.36
N PRO A 507 -39.44 -16.41 -13.52
CA PRO A 507 -40.72 -15.71 -13.72
C PRO A 507 -40.57 -14.18 -13.61
N LEU A 508 -41.46 -13.44 -14.29
CA LEU A 508 -41.52 -11.97 -14.19
C LEU A 508 -42.58 -11.56 -13.16
N SER A 509 -42.32 -10.47 -12.44
CA SER A 509 -43.35 -9.81 -11.65
C SER A 509 -44.20 -8.89 -12.53
N LYS A 510 -45.39 -8.53 -12.04
CA LYS A 510 -46.26 -7.57 -12.71
C LYS A 510 -45.59 -6.21 -12.94
N LEU A 511 -44.75 -5.75 -12.00
CA LEU A 511 -44.01 -4.48 -12.13
C LEU A 511 -43.04 -4.53 -13.32
N MET A 512 -42.30 -5.63 -13.45
CA MET A 512 -41.34 -5.82 -14.54
C MET A 512 -42.05 -6.03 -15.89
N GLU A 513 -43.14 -6.80 -15.93
CA GLU A 513 -43.97 -6.99 -17.13
C GLU A 513 -44.52 -5.65 -17.65
N ASP A 514 -45.09 -4.83 -16.77
CA ASP A 514 -45.62 -3.52 -17.14
C ASP A 514 -44.52 -2.57 -17.65
N ALA A 515 -43.34 -2.61 -17.03
CA ALA A 515 -42.19 -1.81 -17.47
C ALA A 515 -41.69 -2.23 -18.86
N ILE A 516 -41.51 -3.54 -19.09
CA ILE A 516 -41.13 -4.10 -20.40
C ILE A 516 -42.14 -3.69 -21.47
N LYS A 517 -43.44 -3.84 -21.18
CA LYS A 517 -44.51 -3.48 -22.12
C LYS A 517 -44.47 -1.99 -22.48
N LYS A 518 -44.30 -1.10 -21.50
CA LYS A 518 -44.19 0.35 -21.74
C LYS A 518 -42.93 0.72 -22.55
N ALA A 519 -41.80 0.06 -22.27
CA ALA A 519 -40.57 0.28 -23.03
C ALA A 519 -40.70 -0.22 -24.49
N LYS A 520 -41.33 -1.37 -24.73
CA LYS A 520 -41.65 -1.87 -26.09
C LYS A 520 -42.55 -0.89 -26.84
N GLN A 521 -43.63 -0.43 -26.21
CA GLN A 521 -44.52 0.58 -26.81
C GLN A 521 -43.78 1.87 -27.18
N TYR A 522 -42.79 2.30 -26.39
CA TYR A 522 -41.95 3.44 -26.74
C TYR A 522 -41.15 3.16 -28.03
N PHE A 523 -40.51 2.00 -28.15
CA PHE A 523 -39.74 1.64 -29.35
C PHE A 523 -40.61 1.35 -30.58
N ASP A 524 -41.80 0.79 -30.39
CA ASP A 524 -42.78 0.57 -31.46
C ASP A 524 -43.22 1.93 -32.03
N ARG A 525 -43.63 2.87 -31.16
CA ARG A 525 -43.98 4.25 -31.57
C ARG A 525 -42.80 4.97 -32.20
N LEU A 526 -41.58 4.79 -31.68
CA LEU A 526 -40.39 5.38 -32.27
C LEU A 526 -40.18 4.83 -33.69
N SER A 527 -40.39 3.54 -33.89
CA SER A 527 -40.29 2.89 -35.22
C SER A 527 -41.36 3.42 -36.17
N GLU A 528 -42.61 3.58 -35.72
CA GLU A 528 -43.68 4.23 -36.51
C GLU A 528 -43.32 5.67 -36.90
N LEU A 529 -42.73 6.44 -36.00
CA LEU A 529 -42.24 7.80 -36.27
C LEU A 529 -41.05 7.82 -37.23
N VAL A 530 -40.18 6.80 -37.16
CA VAL A 530 -39.08 6.61 -38.11
C VAL A 530 -39.60 6.40 -39.53
N GLU A 531 -40.67 5.60 -39.68
CA GLU A 531 -41.30 5.28 -40.96
C GLU A 531 -42.26 6.38 -41.47
N CYS A 532 -42.48 7.44 -40.68
CA CYS A 532 -43.35 8.54 -41.04
C CYS A 532 -42.77 9.35 -42.23
N PRO A 533 -43.59 9.72 -43.24
CA PRO A 533 -43.16 10.53 -44.38
C PRO A 533 -42.48 11.85 -44.00
N ALA A 534 -42.81 12.44 -42.85
CA ALA A 534 -42.19 13.66 -42.33
C ALA A 534 -40.68 13.53 -42.11
N ARG A 535 -40.17 12.31 -41.86
CA ARG A 535 -38.74 12.04 -41.68
C ARG A 535 -37.96 11.91 -42.99
N ARG A 536 -38.65 11.87 -44.14
CA ARG A 536 -38.02 11.93 -45.47
C ARG A 536 -37.44 13.32 -45.80
N PHE A 537 -37.74 14.33 -44.97
CA PHE A 537 -37.00 15.58 -44.95
C PHE A 537 -35.68 15.38 -44.20
N SER A 538 -34.62 15.00 -44.91
CA SER A 538 -33.25 15.12 -44.38
C SER A 538 -32.64 16.46 -44.79
N PHE A 539 -31.93 17.08 -43.85
CA PHE A 539 -31.10 18.24 -44.15
C PHE A 539 -29.68 17.72 -44.35
N ALA A 540 -29.13 17.84 -45.56
CA ALA A 540 -27.79 17.34 -45.87
C ALA A 540 -26.72 17.83 -44.86
N GLY A 541 -26.85 19.05 -44.35
CA GLY A 541 -25.96 19.58 -43.30
C GLY A 541 -26.09 18.86 -41.95
N TYR A 542 -27.29 18.42 -41.58
CA TYR A 542 -27.53 17.61 -40.37
C TYR A 542 -26.93 16.21 -40.53
N ASP A 543 -27.10 15.57 -41.68
CA ASP A 543 -26.54 14.23 -41.95
C ASP A 543 -25.00 14.25 -41.87
N VAL A 544 -24.38 15.29 -42.45
CA VAL A 544 -22.93 15.51 -42.36
C VAL A 544 -22.49 15.79 -40.92
N ALA A 545 -23.23 16.61 -40.17
CA ALA A 545 -22.93 16.91 -38.77
C ALA A 545 -23.05 15.66 -37.88
N MET A 546 -24.09 14.85 -38.07
CA MET A 546 -24.31 13.59 -37.37
C MET A 546 -23.19 12.58 -37.67
N GLN A 547 -22.82 12.38 -38.94
CA GLN A 547 -21.69 11.51 -39.29
C GLN A 547 -20.38 12.00 -38.67
N LYS A 548 -20.13 13.31 -38.67
CA LYS A 548 -18.93 13.90 -38.06
C LYS A 548 -18.94 13.73 -36.54
N ALA A 549 -20.08 13.92 -35.88
CA ALA A 549 -20.25 13.69 -34.46
C ALA A 549 -20.00 12.22 -34.08
N TYR A 550 -20.61 11.27 -34.81
CA TYR A 550 -20.37 9.83 -34.62
C TYR A 550 -18.89 9.44 -34.80
N ARG A 551 -18.23 9.94 -35.85
CA ARG A 551 -16.79 9.68 -36.07
C ARG A 551 -15.91 10.25 -34.96
N THR A 552 -16.19 11.48 -34.55
CA THR A 552 -15.44 12.15 -33.46
C THR A 552 -15.64 11.40 -32.15
N PHE A 553 -16.87 11.00 -31.86
CA PHE A 553 -17.22 10.24 -30.66
C PHE A 553 -16.57 8.84 -30.66
N SER A 554 -16.69 8.08 -31.74
CA SER A 554 -16.05 6.76 -31.88
C SER A 554 -14.53 6.84 -31.74
N SER A 555 -13.91 7.86 -32.32
CA SER A 555 -12.46 8.11 -32.19
C SER A 555 -12.06 8.43 -30.75
N LYS A 556 -12.86 9.21 -30.03
CA LYS A 556 -12.64 9.54 -28.62
C LYS A 556 -12.73 8.30 -27.73
N VAL A 557 -13.76 7.47 -27.93
CA VAL A 557 -13.95 6.21 -27.20
C VAL A 557 -12.80 5.23 -27.47
N GLY A 558 -12.41 5.07 -28.73
CA GLY A 558 -11.27 4.21 -29.09
C GLY A 558 -9.96 4.66 -28.44
N ARG A 559 -9.73 5.98 -28.36
CA ARG A 559 -8.57 6.55 -27.68
C ARG A 559 -8.60 6.30 -26.16
N GLU A 560 -9.72 6.60 -25.50
CA GLU A 560 -9.86 6.42 -24.05
C GLU A 560 -9.79 4.95 -23.63
N ALA A 561 -10.40 4.04 -24.39
CA ALA A 561 -10.29 2.59 -24.16
C ALA A 561 -8.83 2.11 -24.27
N LYS A 562 -8.07 2.65 -25.24
CA LYS A 562 -6.64 2.33 -25.44
C LYS A 562 -5.77 2.88 -24.30
N GLU A 563 -6.06 4.08 -23.80
CA GLU A 563 -5.36 4.67 -22.67
C GLU A 563 -5.55 3.87 -21.37
N LYS A 564 -6.68 3.17 -21.24
CA LYS A 564 -7.00 2.36 -20.05
C LYS A 564 -6.57 0.89 -20.15
N SER A 565 -6.48 0.32 -21.34
CA SER A 565 -6.10 -1.10 -21.49
C SER A 565 -4.58 -1.30 -21.59
N VAL A 566 -4.00 -1.96 -20.58
CA VAL A 566 -2.59 -2.35 -20.56
C VAL A 566 -2.24 -3.24 -21.76
N PHE A 567 -3.11 -4.19 -22.10
CA PHE A 567 -2.92 -5.06 -23.27
C PHE A 567 -3.03 -4.31 -24.60
N ALA A 568 -3.95 -3.35 -24.72
CA ALA A 568 -4.04 -2.51 -25.91
C ALA A 568 -2.79 -1.61 -26.08
N LYS A 569 -2.11 -1.22 -24.99
CA LYS A 569 -0.83 -0.50 -25.09
C LYS A 569 0.29 -1.35 -25.68
N PHE A 570 0.27 -2.67 -25.47
CA PHE A 570 1.28 -3.60 -25.99
C PHE A 570 0.97 -4.12 -27.40
N ALA A 571 -0.28 -4.04 -27.86
CA ALA A 571 -0.65 -4.43 -29.22
C ALA A 571 -0.27 -3.33 -30.24
N ARG A 572 0.40 -3.72 -31.35
CA ARG A 572 0.62 -2.81 -32.48
C ARG A 572 -0.71 -2.57 -33.20
N HIS A 573 -1.13 -1.31 -33.23
CA HIS A 573 -2.36 -0.89 -33.91
C HIS A 573 -2.01 -0.47 -35.34
N PHE A 574 -2.71 -1.04 -36.31
CA PHE A 574 -2.59 -0.66 -37.72
C PHE A 574 -3.90 -0.01 -38.16
N GLN A 575 -3.83 1.20 -38.73
CA GLN A 575 -5.00 1.81 -39.35
C GLN A 575 -5.17 1.19 -40.74
N ILE A 576 -6.20 0.36 -40.91
CA ILE A 576 -6.45 -0.33 -42.17
C ILE A 576 -7.13 0.65 -43.12
N ILE A 577 -6.47 0.93 -44.25
CA ILE A 577 -7.05 1.69 -45.36
C ILE A 577 -7.79 0.73 -46.32
N TYR A 578 -7.27 -0.49 -46.50
CA TYR A 578 -7.87 -1.59 -47.28
C TYR A 578 -7.29 -2.96 -46.84
N GLY A 579 -8.03 -4.06 -47.07
CA GLY A 579 -7.60 -5.44 -46.81
C GLY A 579 -8.09 -6.03 -45.47
N ASP A 580 -8.03 -7.36 -45.35
CA ASP A 580 -8.53 -8.16 -44.21
C ASP A 580 -7.44 -9.01 -43.52
N GLN A 581 -6.21 -8.96 -44.03
CA GLN A 581 -5.06 -9.71 -43.53
C GLN A 581 -3.80 -8.83 -43.45
N TRP A 582 -2.87 -9.21 -42.58
CA TRP A 582 -1.54 -8.60 -42.48
C TRP A 582 -0.44 -9.67 -42.46
N ALA A 583 0.75 -9.30 -42.91
CA ALA A 583 1.93 -10.15 -42.88
C ALA A 583 3.12 -9.37 -42.30
N THR A 584 3.90 -10.02 -41.45
CA THR A 584 5.04 -9.40 -40.79
C THR A 584 6.33 -9.76 -41.50
N PHE A 585 7.16 -8.77 -41.81
CA PHE A 585 8.50 -9.02 -42.37
C PHE A 585 9.52 -9.11 -41.24
N VAL A 586 10.14 -10.27 -41.06
CA VAL A 586 11.12 -10.53 -39.98
C VAL A 586 12.35 -11.18 -40.58
N ARG A 587 13.54 -10.60 -40.32
CA ARG A 587 14.85 -11.13 -40.75
C ARG A 587 14.92 -11.48 -42.25
N GLY A 588 14.41 -10.61 -43.12
CA GLY A 588 14.54 -10.78 -44.58
C GLY A 588 13.53 -11.71 -45.23
N LYS A 589 12.56 -12.26 -44.48
CA LYS A 589 11.45 -13.06 -45.04
C LYS A 589 10.09 -12.49 -44.60
N LEU A 590 9.17 -12.43 -45.56
CA LEU A 590 7.77 -12.09 -45.30
C LEU A 590 7.08 -13.32 -44.71
N GLY A 591 6.50 -13.17 -43.52
CA GLY A 591 5.66 -14.21 -42.91
C GLY A 591 4.37 -14.44 -43.70
N GLY A 592 3.66 -15.53 -43.39
CA GLY A 592 2.37 -15.83 -44.00
C GLY A 592 1.28 -14.80 -43.63
N PRO A 593 0.26 -14.61 -44.47
CA PRO A 593 -0.85 -13.72 -44.18
C PRO A 593 -1.61 -14.23 -42.96
N SER A 594 -1.88 -13.33 -42.01
CA SER A 594 -2.66 -13.58 -40.81
C SER A 594 -3.85 -12.62 -40.77
N PRO A 595 -5.05 -13.06 -40.35
CA PRO A 595 -6.18 -12.17 -40.19
C PRO A 595 -5.91 -11.13 -39.09
N PHE A 596 -6.54 -9.96 -39.21
CA PHE A 596 -6.52 -8.99 -38.12
C PHE A 596 -7.30 -9.53 -36.92
N SER A 597 -6.69 -9.54 -35.74
CA SER A 597 -7.40 -9.78 -34.49
C SER A 597 -7.95 -8.45 -33.96
N SER A 598 -9.27 -8.37 -33.81
CA SER A 598 -9.92 -7.23 -33.18
C SER A 598 -10.01 -7.44 -31.67
N PHE A 599 -9.54 -6.47 -30.89
CA PHE A 599 -9.93 -6.35 -29.49
C PHE A 599 -11.25 -5.58 -29.46
N GLY A 600 -12.35 -6.29 -29.21
CA GLY A 600 -13.67 -5.68 -29.04
C GLY A 600 -13.92 -5.39 -27.56
N HIS A 601 -14.37 -4.18 -27.25
CA HIS A 601 -15.04 -3.87 -26.00
C HIS A 601 -16.47 -3.50 -26.36
N GLU A 602 -17.45 -4.31 -25.95
CA GLU A 602 -18.86 -3.95 -26.07
C GLU A 602 -19.27 -3.15 -24.83
N MET A 603 -19.69 -1.91 -25.04
CA MET A 603 -20.21 -1.04 -24.00
C MET A 603 -21.47 -0.36 -24.52
N GLU A 604 -22.58 -0.51 -23.80
CA GLU A 604 -23.80 0.24 -24.09
C GLU A 604 -23.74 1.61 -23.41
N PHE A 605 -24.01 2.65 -24.19
CA PHE A 605 -24.09 4.03 -23.70
C PHE A 605 -25.53 4.40 -23.37
N PRO A 606 -25.75 5.25 -22.35
CA PRO A 606 -27.09 5.70 -21.99
C PRO A 606 -27.70 6.56 -23.10
N ARG A 607 -28.81 6.10 -23.68
CA ARG A 607 -29.49 6.80 -24.78
C ARG A 607 -30.12 8.13 -24.36
N LEU A 608 -30.73 8.18 -23.19
CA LEU A 608 -31.47 9.36 -22.71
C LEU A 608 -30.53 10.51 -22.34
N GLU A 609 -29.31 10.21 -21.88
CA GLU A 609 -28.27 11.22 -21.62
C GLU A 609 -27.82 11.94 -22.90
N ALA A 610 -27.97 11.30 -24.06
CA ALA A 610 -27.64 11.90 -25.35
C ALA A 610 -28.83 12.63 -25.99
N ILE A 611 -30.05 12.12 -25.81
CA ILE A 611 -31.26 12.63 -26.48
C ILE A 611 -31.95 13.73 -25.66
N ASP A 612 -31.92 13.63 -24.33
CA ASP A 612 -32.54 14.57 -23.39
C ASP A 612 -31.63 14.83 -22.17
N PRO A 613 -30.47 15.47 -22.38
CA PRO A 613 -29.53 15.75 -21.30
C PRO A 613 -30.11 16.67 -20.22
N GLU A 614 -30.99 17.62 -20.60
CA GLU A 614 -31.62 18.55 -19.67
C GLU A 614 -32.66 17.85 -18.78
N GLY A 615 -33.52 17.02 -19.36
CA GLY A 615 -34.48 16.22 -18.60
C GLY A 615 -33.79 15.25 -17.64
N MET A 616 -32.71 14.61 -18.06
CA MET A 616 -31.91 13.74 -17.17
C MET A 616 -31.24 14.53 -16.05
N ALA A 617 -30.73 15.74 -16.32
CA ALA A 617 -30.20 16.62 -15.28
C ALA A 617 -31.26 17.04 -14.27
N LEU A 618 -32.45 17.46 -14.73
CA LEU A 618 -33.58 17.83 -13.87
C LEU A 618 -34.03 16.66 -12.98
N ARG A 619 -34.07 15.45 -13.52
CA ARG A 619 -34.39 14.24 -12.75
C ARG A 619 -33.39 13.96 -11.64
N ARG A 620 -32.09 14.12 -11.91
CA ARG A 620 -31.04 13.99 -10.87
C ARG A 620 -31.17 15.05 -9.79
N LEU A 621 -31.55 16.29 -10.16
CA LEU A 621 -31.81 17.35 -9.20
C LEU A 621 -33.02 17.02 -8.31
N GLN A 622 -34.12 16.56 -8.90
CA GLN A 622 -35.32 16.11 -8.16
C GLN A 622 -35.00 14.94 -7.22
N ALA A 623 -34.27 13.94 -7.69
CA ALA A 623 -33.81 12.82 -6.86
C ALA A 623 -32.91 13.30 -5.71
N SER A 624 -32.01 14.24 -5.98
CA SER A 624 -31.17 14.85 -4.94
C SER A 624 -31.99 15.62 -3.90
N ALA A 625 -33.04 16.33 -4.31
CA ALA A 625 -33.96 17.00 -3.40
C ALA A 625 -34.73 15.99 -2.54
N ARG A 626 -35.24 14.92 -3.16
CA ARG A 626 -35.97 13.85 -2.45
C ARG A 626 -35.10 13.14 -1.41
N VAL A 627 -33.86 12.79 -1.76
CA VAL A 627 -32.89 12.24 -0.78
C VAL A 627 -32.63 13.24 0.36
N GLY A 628 -32.59 14.54 0.07
CA GLY A 628 -32.47 15.60 1.07
C GLY A 628 -33.66 15.64 2.05
N GLU A 629 -34.88 15.58 1.53
CA GLU A 629 -36.11 15.49 2.35
C GLU A 629 -36.11 14.24 3.23
N LEU A 630 -35.74 13.09 2.66
CA LEU A 630 -35.68 11.82 3.36
C LEU A 630 -34.64 11.86 4.49
N LYS A 631 -33.49 12.54 4.30
CA LYS A 631 -32.53 12.78 5.40
C LYS A 631 -33.10 13.64 6.51
N GLY A 632 -33.83 14.69 6.15
CA GLY A 632 -34.42 15.63 7.13
C GLY A 632 -35.44 14.98 8.07
N ARG A 633 -36.04 13.84 7.68
CA ARG A 633 -36.96 13.05 8.51
C ARG A 633 -36.27 12.18 9.57
N ILE A 634 -34.93 12.07 9.51
CA ILE A 634 -34.09 11.31 10.47
C ILE A 634 -33.43 12.24 11.51
N GLY A 635 -33.58 13.56 11.35
CA GLY A 635 -33.00 14.58 12.23
C GLY A 635 -33.82 14.87 13.48
#